data_AF-A0A6G2HI86-F1
#
_entry.id   AF-A0A6G2HI86-F1
#
_cell.length_a   1.000
_cell.length_b   1.000
_cell.length_c   1.000
_cell.angle_alpha   90.00
_cell.angle_beta   90.00
_cell.angle_gamma   90.00
#
_symmetry.space_group_name_H-M   'P 1'
#
loop_
_entity.id
_entity.type
_entity.pdbx_description
1 polymer ?
#
loop_
_entity_poly.entity_id
_entity_poly.type
_entity_poly.pdbx_seq_one_letter_code
_entity_poly.pdbx_strand_id
1 'polypeptide(L)'
;MEVRRTAPVKLVVPDERYDDLHESARQFLHCANRAAEFCWDDDSYANCVTANSTARDALYEQLREETDLTANLVQEAIRRAVQATKGCVERWKQGKRVSQPEFTSWSMLYDKRSATFYRNEVSLSTVNGRVECEFELPADSPTPYEQYVLSEAYEFRASTLQYDKATDEFYFHITTRKDDDDE
;
A
#
# COMPACT_ATOMS: atom_id res chain seq x y z
N MET A 1 -23.68 10.64 -3.54
CA MET A 1 -22.29 11.14 -3.34
C MET A 1 -21.36 9.99 -2.87
N GLU A 2 -20.05 9.97 -3.19
CA GLU A 2 -19.13 8.90 -2.73
C GLU A 2 -18.44 9.31 -1.41
N VAL A 3 -18.56 8.49 -0.36
CA VAL A 3 -17.91 8.73 0.93
C VAL A 3 -16.72 7.78 1.10
N ARG A 4 -15.53 8.35 1.36
CA ARG A 4 -14.32 7.61 1.73
C ARG A 4 -13.93 7.87 3.18
N ARG A 5 -13.52 6.81 3.88
CA ARG A 5 -13.01 6.86 5.25
C ARG A 5 -11.76 5.99 5.35
N THR A 6 -10.79 6.44 6.13
CA THR A 6 -9.57 5.67 6.44
C THR A 6 -9.42 5.59 7.95
N ALA A 7 -9.23 4.38 8.46
CA ALA A 7 -9.02 4.12 9.88
C ALA A 7 -7.77 3.23 10.08
N PRO A 8 -6.84 3.58 10.98
CA PRO A 8 -5.68 2.75 11.29
C PRO A 8 -6.04 1.68 12.31
N VAL A 9 -5.92 0.40 11.98
CA VAL A 9 -6.19 -0.71 12.92
C VAL A 9 -4.88 -1.36 13.33
N LYS A 10 -4.63 -1.53 14.62
CA LYS A 10 -3.47 -2.30 15.10
C LYS A 10 -3.69 -3.77 14.78
N LEU A 11 -2.65 -4.42 14.26
CA LEU A 11 -2.64 -5.84 13.94
C LEU A 11 -1.96 -6.63 15.04
N VAL A 12 -2.62 -7.70 15.50
CA VAL A 12 -1.99 -8.76 16.28
C VAL A 12 -1.31 -9.70 15.28
N VAL A 13 -0.01 -9.49 15.09
CA VAL A 13 0.81 -10.33 14.21
C VAL A 13 1.40 -11.47 15.05
N PRO A 14 1.36 -12.73 14.59
CA PRO A 14 2.04 -13.82 15.29
C PRO A 14 3.56 -13.61 15.28
N ASP A 15 4.22 -13.81 16.41
CA ASP A 15 5.67 -13.56 16.59
C ASP A 15 6.51 -14.25 15.50
N GLU A 16 6.19 -15.50 15.14
CA GLU A 16 6.91 -16.23 14.09
C GLU A 16 6.75 -15.66 12.67
N ARG A 17 5.84 -14.70 12.47
CA ARG A 17 5.54 -14.08 11.16
C ARG A 17 5.97 -12.62 11.06
N TYR A 18 6.56 -12.02 12.10
CA TYR A 18 7.08 -10.64 12.05
C TYR A 18 8.10 -10.45 10.94
N ASP A 19 9.07 -11.38 10.86
CA ASP A 19 10.13 -11.35 9.87
C ASP A 19 9.59 -11.41 8.44
N ASP A 20 8.50 -12.15 8.21
CA ASP A 20 7.87 -12.23 6.89
C ASP A 20 7.36 -10.87 6.42
N LEU A 21 6.74 -10.08 7.32
CA LEU A 21 6.26 -8.74 6.98
C LEU A 21 7.42 -7.77 6.77
N HIS A 22 8.45 -7.83 7.60
CA HIS A 22 9.63 -6.97 7.44
C HIS A 22 10.38 -7.28 6.14
N GLU A 23 10.58 -8.56 5.81
CA GLU A 23 11.23 -8.98 4.58
C GLU A 23 10.39 -8.61 3.36
N SER A 24 9.07 -8.82 3.43
CA SER A 24 8.15 -8.38 2.36
C SER A 24 8.23 -6.87 2.15
N ALA A 25 8.31 -6.08 3.22
CA ALA A 25 8.42 -4.63 3.11
C ALA A 25 9.76 -4.19 2.52
N ARG A 26 10.87 -4.85 2.90
CA ARG A 26 12.19 -4.60 2.32
C ARG A 26 12.17 -4.81 0.81
N GLN A 27 11.63 -5.95 0.35
CA GLN A 27 11.51 -6.26 -1.07
C GLN A 27 10.51 -5.33 -1.79
N PHE A 28 9.42 -4.94 -1.11
CA PHE A 28 8.43 -4.01 -1.68
C PHE A 28 9.03 -2.62 -1.93
N LEU A 29 9.80 -2.10 -0.97
CA LEU A 29 10.50 -0.83 -1.12
C LEU A 29 11.61 -0.91 -2.18
N HIS A 30 12.30 -2.04 -2.30
CA HIS A 30 13.23 -2.29 -3.42
C HIS A 30 12.52 -2.13 -4.77
N CYS A 31 11.41 -2.85 -4.98
CA CYS A 31 10.60 -2.73 -6.20
C CYS A 31 10.10 -1.30 -6.46
N ALA A 32 9.63 -0.61 -5.41
CA ALA A 32 9.12 0.75 -5.55
C ALA A 32 10.23 1.75 -5.92
N ASN A 33 11.43 1.63 -5.35
CA ASN A 33 12.56 2.50 -5.68
C ASN A 33 13.13 2.22 -7.08
N ARG A 34 13.27 0.94 -7.47
CA ARG A 34 13.66 0.58 -8.85
C ARG A 34 12.68 1.11 -9.88
N ALA A 35 11.38 1.08 -9.57
CA ALA A 35 10.36 1.68 -10.42
C ALA A 35 10.41 3.22 -10.42
N ALA A 36 10.76 3.86 -9.31
CA ALA A 36 10.91 5.31 -9.24
C ALA A 36 12.10 5.79 -10.08
N GLU A 37 13.23 5.08 -10.01
CA GLU A 37 14.41 5.32 -10.87
C GLU A 37 14.04 5.20 -12.35
N PHE A 38 13.34 4.14 -12.75
CA PHE A 38 12.91 3.96 -14.14
C PHE A 38 11.93 5.05 -14.62
N CYS A 39 11.02 5.49 -13.74
CA CYS A 39 9.98 6.43 -14.12
C CYS A 39 10.45 7.89 -14.16
N TRP A 40 11.61 8.21 -13.57
CA TRP A 40 12.08 9.57 -13.40
C TRP A 40 13.06 9.99 -14.51
N ASP A 41 13.01 11.26 -14.88
CA ASP A 41 13.95 11.92 -15.76
C ASP A 41 14.30 13.28 -15.13
N ASP A 42 15.60 13.55 -14.97
CA ASP A 42 16.09 14.76 -14.29
C ASP A 42 16.02 16.01 -15.17
N ASP A 43 15.93 15.87 -16.49
CA ASP A 43 16.03 16.96 -17.45
C ASP A 43 14.65 17.48 -17.87
N SER A 44 13.63 16.61 -17.93
CA SER A 44 12.32 16.94 -18.47
C SER A 44 11.19 16.11 -17.88
N TYR A 45 10.20 16.80 -17.29
CA TYR A 45 8.96 16.17 -16.84
C TYR A 45 8.18 15.44 -17.96
N ALA A 46 8.44 15.77 -19.23
CA ALA A 46 7.77 15.14 -20.37
C ALA A 46 8.32 13.75 -20.67
N ASN A 47 9.54 13.45 -20.21
CA ASN A 47 10.18 12.15 -20.37
C ASN A 47 9.84 11.19 -19.22
N CYS A 48 9.37 11.70 -18.08
CA CYS A 48 8.97 10.86 -16.95
C CYS A 48 7.85 9.89 -17.32
N VAL A 49 8.01 8.62 -16.95
CA VAL A 49 6.99 7.58 -17.17
C VAL A 49 5.91 7.69 -16.11
N THR A 50 4.75 8.21 -16.51
CA THR A 50 3.57 8.34 -15.63
C THR A 50 2.47 7.32 -15.92
N ALA A 51 2.67 6.47 -16.93
CA ALA A 51 1.75 5.40 -17.31
C ALA A 51 2.11 4.09 -16.60
N ASN A 52 1.17 3.56 -15.81
CA ASN A 52 1.38 2.35 -15.02
C ASN A 52 1.60 1.10 -15.88
N SER A 53 0.95 1.00 -17.05
CA SER A 53 1.16 -0.09 -18.00
C SER A 53 2.61 -0.10 -18.50
N THR A 54 3.12 1.05 -18.96
CA THR A 54 4.50 1.19 -19.46
C THR A 54 5.53 0.78 -18.42
N ALA A 55 5.40 1.23 -17.17
CA ALA A 55 6.33 0.85 -16.10
C ALA A 55 6.24 -0.65 -15.77
N ARG A 56 5.03 -1.22 -15.77
CA ARG A 56 4.84 -2.65 -15.49
C ARG A 56 5.38 -3.54 -16.59
N ASP A 57 5.13 -3.20 -17.85
CA ASP A 57 5.61 -3.96 -19.00
C ASP A 57 7.16 -3.97 -19.05
N ALA A 58 7.79 -2.88 -18.60
CA ALA A 58 9.25 -2.78 -18.56
C ALA A 58 9.89 -3.50 -17.36
N LEU A 59 9.24 -3.52 -16.20
CA LEU A 59 9.89 -3.90 -14.93
C LEU A 59 9.37 -5.18 -14.29
N TYR A 60 8.16 -5.64 -14.61
CA TYR A 60 7.49 -6.68 -13.84
C TYR A 60 8.25 -8.01 -13.83
N GLU A 61 8.74 -8.47 -14.99
CA GLU A 61 9.44 -9.75 -15.10
C GLU A 61 10.73 -9.73 -14.27
N GLN A 62 11.58 -8.72 -14.48
CA GLN A 62 12.82 -8.56 -13.72
C GLN A 62 12.56 -8.46 -12.21
N LEU A 63 11.61 -7.63 -11.78
CA LEU A 63 11.33 -7.47 -10.34
C LEU A 63 10.74 -8.74 -9.71
N ARG A 64 10.04 -9.58 -10.49
CA ARG A 64 9.56 -10.89 -10.02
C ARG A 64 10.67 -11.93 -9.89
N GLU A 65 11.77 -11.78 -10.62
CA GLU A 65 12.95 -12.63 -10.49
C GLU A 65 13.86 -12.17 -9.34
N GLU A 66 13.91 -10.86 -9.07
CA GLU A 66 14.71 -10.28 -7.99
C GLU A 66 14.08 -10.45 -6.59
N THR A 67 12.81 -10.83 -6.50
CA THR A 67 12.04 -10.86 -5.25
C THR A 67 11.16 -12.10 -5.10
N ASP A 68 10.91 -12.48 -3.85
CA ASP A 68 9.98 -13.55 -3.46
C ASP A 68 8.54 -13.05 -3.31
N LEU A 69 8.30 -11.77 -3.62
CA LEU A 69 6.98 -11.16 -3.51
C LEU A 69 5.97 -11.82 -4.46
N THR A 70 4.72 -11.88 -4.00
CA THR A 70 3.60 -12.22 -4.88
C THR A 70 3.49 -11.22 -6.04
N ALA A 71 2.95 -11.67 -7.17
CA ALA A 71 2.77 -10.85 -8.36
C ALA A 71 2.04 -9.52 -8.08
N ASN A 72 1.03 -9.55 -7.21
CA ASN A 72 0.26 -8.36 -6.87
C ASN A 72 1.09 -7.34 -6.07
N LEU A 73 1.94 -7.79 -5.14
CA LEU A 73 2.78 -6.88 -4.35
C LEU A 73 3.85 -6.18 -5.21
N VAL A 74 4.47 -6.91 -6.14
CA VAL A 74 5.40 -6.29 -7.11
C VAL A 74 4.69 -5.23 -7.95
N GLN A 75 3.49 -5.54 -8.44
CA GLN A 75 2.71 -4.61 -9.24
C GLN A 75 2.26 -3.37 -8.46
N GLU A 76 1.87 -3.52 -7.19
CA GLU A 76 1.49 -2.40 -6.32
C GLU A 76 2.70 -1.55 -5.93
N ALA A 77 3.90 -2.12 -5.80
CA ALA A 77 5.13 -1.37 -5.62
C ALA A 77 5.46 -0.50 -6.85
N ILE A 78 5.37 -1.06 -8.06
CA ILE A 78 5.52 -0.30 -9.32
C ILE A 78 4.47 0.82 -9.39
N ARG A 79 3.21 0.50 -9.08
CA ARG A 79 2.12 1.47 -9.08
C ARG A 79 2.37 2.63 -8.12
N ARG A 80 2.89 2.35 -6.91
CA ARG A 80 3.26 3.37 -5.92
C ARG A 80 4.27 4.36 -6.50
N ALA A 81 5.31 3.86 -7.15
CA ALA A 81 6.34 4.68 -7.78
C ALA A 81 5.77 5.56 -8.91
N VAL A 82 4.94 5.00 -9.77
CA VAL A 82 4.28 5.73 -10.87
C VAL A 82 3.38 6.85 -10.34
N GLN A 83 2.59 6.59 -9.28
CA GLN A 83 1.73 7.63 -8.68
C GLN A 83 2.55 8.76 -8.04
N ALA A 84 3.64 8.43 -7.34
CA ALA A 84 4.52 9.44 -6.77
C ALA A 84 5.22 10.28 -7.86
N THR A 85 5.69 9.63 -8.92
CA THR A 85 6.30 10.30 -10.08
C THR A 85 5.30 11.22 -10.76
N LYS A 86 4.06 10.76 -10.98
CA LYS A 86 2.98 11.59 -11.53
C LYS A 86 2.72 12.82 -10.65
N GLY A 87 2.67 12.66 -9.33
CA GLY A 87 2.53 13.78 -8.40
C GLY A 87 3.68 14.78 -8.50
N CYS A 88 4.92 14.31 -8.65
CA CYS A 88 6.09 15.16 -8.86
C CYS A 88 6.02 15.91 -10.20
N VAL A 89 5.66 15.22 -11.29
CA VAL A 89 5.47 15.81 -12.62
C VAL A 89 4.44 16.95 -12.60
N GLU A 90 3.29 16.75 -11.95
CA GLU A 90 2.27 17.81 -11.84
C GLU A 90 2.76 19.02 -11.04
N ARG A 91 3.58 18.80 -10.00
CA ARG A 91 4.22 19.89 -9.26
C ARG A 91 5.29 20.59 -10.10
N TRP A 92 6.06 19.86 -10.88
CA TRP A 92 7.09 20.40 -11.77
C TRP A 92 6.48 21.31 -12.85
N LYS A 93 5.37 20.88 -13.46
CA LYS A 93 4.59 21.71 -14.40
C LYS A 93 4.13 23.05 -13.80
N GLN A 94 3.96 23.10 -12.48
CA GLN A 94 3.62 24.33 -11.74
C GLN A 94 4.86 25.16 -11.34
N GLY A 95 6.05 24.83 -11.86
CA GLY A 95 7.32 25.49 -11.53
C GLY A 95 7.84 25.18 -10.12
N LYS A 96 7.29 24.16 -9.43
CA LYS A 96 7.76 23.78 -8.09
C LYS A 96 9.03 22.94 -8.20
N ARG A 97 9.95 23.14 -7.25
CA ARG A 97 11.11 22.27 -7.08
C ARG A 97 10.65 20.86 -6.69
N VAL A 98 11.17 19.88 -7.41
CA VAL A 98 10.90 18.44 -7.24
C VAL A 98 12.19 17.65 -7.43
N SER A 99 12.15 16.37 -7.08
CA SER A 99 13.24 15.40 -7.27
C SER A 99 12.63 14.02 -7.47
N GLN A 100 13.44 13.04 -7.88
CA GLN A 100 13.06 11.64 -7.91
C GLN A 100 12.39 11.22 -6.60
N PRO A 101 11.23 10.54 -6.64
CA PRO A 101 10.65 9.93 -5.45
C PRO A 101 11.58 8.87 -4.87
N GLU A 102 11.72 8.87 -3.54
CA GLU A 102 12.45 7.84 -2.80
C GLU A 102 11.56 7.31 -1.68
N PHE A 103 11.55 5.99 -1.50
CA PHE A 103 10.75 5.31 -0.50
C PHE A 103 11.65 4.62 0.54
N THR A 104 11.84 5.28 1.68
CA THR A 104 12.66 4.79 2.79
C THR A 104 11.84 4.43 4.03
N SER A 105 10.68 5.07 4.22
CA SER A 105 9.78 4.76 5.31
C SER A 105 9.13 3.39 5.11
N TRP A 106 9.08 2.59 6.19
CA TRP A 106 8.46 1.27 6.19
C TRP A 106 6.96 1.41 5.89
N SER A 107 6.55 0.93 4.72
CA SER A 107 5.13 0.73 4.40
C SER A 107 4.94 -0.12 3.17
N MET A 108 3.85 -0.89 3.17
CA MET A 108 3.41 -1.72 2.05
C MET A 108 1.98 -1.38 1.65
N LEU A 109 1.70 -1.45 0.35
CA LEU A 109 0.35 -1.29 -0.16
C LEU A 109 -0.27 -2.66 -0.41
N TYR A 110 -1.49 -2.80 0.08
CA TYR A 110 -2.33 -3.97 -0.11
C TYR A 110 -3.61 -3.55 -0.81
N ASP A 111 -3.95 -4.30 -1.85
CA ASP A 111 -5.22 -4.24 -2.55
C ASP A 111 -6.05 -5.51 -2.25
N LYS A 112 -7.24 -5.61 -2.84
CA LYS A 112 -8.11 -6.78 -2.67
C LYS A 112 -7.53 -8.11 -3.14
N ARG A 113 -6.44 -8.10 -3.92
CA ARG A 113 -5.79 -9.32 -4.43
C ARG A 113 -4.63 -9.76 -3.56
N SER A 114 -4.09 -8.85 -2.74
CA SER A 114 -2.97 -9.09 -1.84
C SER A 114 -3.38 -9.11 -0.37
N ALA A 115 -4.58 -8.60 -0.03
CA ALA A 115 -5.19 -8.70 1.28
C ALA A 115 -6.64 -9.20 1.17
N THR A 116 -7.02 -10.10 2.08
CA THR A 116 -8.39 -10.58 2.25
C THR A 116 -8.86 -10.12 3.61
N PHE A 117 -9.92 -9.32 3.62
CA PHE A 117 -10.50 -8.77 4.83
C PHE A 117 -11.63 -9.65 5.30
N TYR A 118 -11.58 -9.98 6.58
CA TYR A 118 -12.69 -10.54 7.32
C TYR A 118 -13.19 -9.49 8.31
N ARG A 119 -14.15 -9.86 9.16
CA ARG A 119 -14.77 -8.88 10.07
C ARG A 119 -13.75 -8.34 11.07
N ASN A 120 -13.01 -9.22 11.74
CA ASN A 120 -12.11 -8.89 12.85
C ASN A 120 -10.64 -9.28 12.58
N GLU A 121 -10.32 -9.65 11.34
CA GLU A 121 -8.99 -10.09 10.96
C GLU A 121 -8.72 -9.79 9.49
N VAL A 122 -7.44 -9.84 9.12
CA VAL A 122 -6.98 -9.74 7.74
C VAL A 122 -5.98 -10.84 7.45
N SER A 123 -6.11 -11.44 6.27
CA SER A 123 -5.08 -12.29 5.70
C SER A 123 -4.25 -11.48 4.71
N LEU A 124 -2.95 -11.33 4.94
CA LEU A 124 -2.01 -10.55 4.13
C LEU A 124 -1.04 -11.47 3.39
N SER A 125 -0.85 -11.23 2.09
CA SER A 125 0.24 -11.86 1.34
C SER A 125 1.62 -11.36 1.82
N THR A 126 2.58 -12.26 1.90
CA THR A 126 3.97 -12.03 2.26
C THR A 126 4.90 -12.81 1.31
N VAL A 127 6.21 -12.75 1.53
CA VAL A 127 7.21 -13.61 0.86
C VAL A 127 7.01 -15.10 1.21
N ASN A 128 6.53 -15.42 2.41
CA ASN A 128 6.33 -16.79 2.90
C ASN A 128 4.84 -17.13 3.03
N GLY A 129 4.10 -16.97 1.93
CA GLY A 129 2.67 -17.25 1.87
C GLY A 129 1.85 -16.15 2.53
N ARG A 130 0.76 -16.51 3.21
CA ARG A 130 -0.13 -15.53 3.86
C ARG A 130 -0.01 -15.58 5.38
N VAL A 131 -0.13 -14.42 6.01
CA VAL A 131 -0.24 -14.27 7.46
C VAL A 131 -1.64 -13.78 7.80
N GLU A 132 -2.28 -14.43 8.78
CA GLU A 132 -3.55 -14.00 9.35
C GLU A 132 -3.24 -13.14 10.58
N CYS A 133 -3.85 -11.96 10.64
CA CYS A 133 -3.65 -10.98 11.70
C CYS A 133 -5.00 -10.54 12.23
N GLU A 134 -5.23 -10.71 13.52
CA GLU A 134 -6.42 -10.19 14.19
C GLU A 134 -6.33 -8.67 14.36
N PHE A 135 -7.48 -8.01 14.44
CA PHE A 135 -7.58 -6.60 14.74
C PHE A 135 -7.62 -6.39 16.26
N GLU A 136 -6.67 -5.61 16.79
CA GLU A 136 -6.77 -5.08 18.14
C GLU A 136 -7.73 -3.88 18.14
N LEU A 137 -8.99 -4.15 18.46
CA LEU A 137 -10.04 -3.13 18.52
C LEU A 137 -10.01 -2.41 19.88
N PRO A 138 -10.26 -1.09 19.93
CA PRO A 138 -10.42 -0.37 21.19
C PRO A 138 -11.57 -0.94 22.03
N ALA A 139 -11.42 -0.88 23.35
CA ALA A 139 -12.45 -1.36 24.28
C ALA A 139 -13.72 -0.48 24.31
N ASP A 140 -13.61 0.80 23.96
CA ASP A 140 -14.72 1.76 24.04
C ASP A 140 -15.58 1.74 22.77
N SER A 141 -16.89 1.57 22.91
CA SER A 141 -17.86 1.63 21.80
C SER A 141 -18.80 2.83 21.98
N PRO A 142 -19.21 3.54 20.90
CA PRO A 142 -18.93 3.23 19.50
C PRO A 142 -17.56 3.73 19.01
N THR A 143 -16.87 2.91 18.20
CA THR A 143 -15.63 3.33 17.51
C THR A 143 -15.85 3.64 16.03
N PRO A 144 -14.98 4.47 15.40
CA PRO A 144 -14.91 4.56 13.94
C PRO A 144 -14.70 3.20 13.25
N TYR A 145 -14.12 2.22 13.93
CA TYR A 145 -13.96 0.86 13.41
C TYR A 145 -15.31 0.16 13.25
N GLU A 146 -16.17 0.20 14.27
CA GLU A 146 -17.53 -0.34 14.19
C GLU A 146 -18.35 0.36 13.10
N GLN A 147 -18.16 1.67 12.93
CA GLN A 147 -18.91 2.46 11.97
C GLN A 147 -18.48 2.24 10.51
N TYR A 148 -17.18 2.04 10.24
CA TYR A 148 -16.64 2.06 8.88
C TYR A 148 -15.89 0.80 8.45
N VAL A 149 -15.24 0.09 9.38
CA VAL A 149 -14.41 -1.09 9.09
C VAL A 149 -15.21 -2.37 9.26
N LEU A 150 -16.02 -2.47 10.32
CA LEU A 150 -16.86 -3.64 10.61
C LEU A 150 -18.25 -3.57 9.94
N SER A 151 -18.57 -2.42 9.34
CA SER A 151 -19.86 -2.14 8.71
C SER A 151 -19.94 -2.76 7.32
N GLU A 152 -20.99 -3.55 7.08
CA GLU A 152 -21.29 -4.13 5.75
C GLU A 152 -21.70 -3.06 4.72
N ALA A 153 -22.03 -1.84 5.16
CA ALA A 153 -22.36 -0.72 4.28
C ALA A 153 -21.14 -0.11 3.60
N TYR A 154 -19.93 -0.47 4.01
CA TYR A 154 -18.68 0.08 3.51
C TYR A 154 -17.82 -1.02 2.87
N GLU A 155 -17.40 -0.78 1.63
CA GLU A 155 -16.56 -1.71 0.89
C GLU A 155 -15.07 -1.38 1.07
N PHE A 156 -14.26 -2.39 1.37
CA PHE A 156 -12.81 -2.26 1.37
C PHE A 156 -12.25 -1.95 -0.04
N ARG A 157 -11.27 -1.06 -0.15
CA ARG A 157 -10.65 -0.72 -1.45
C ARG A 157 -9.15 -0.93 -1.50
N ALA A 158 -8.44 -0.34 -0.55
CA ALA A 158 -6.99 -0.37 -0.48
C ALA A 158 -6.56 -0.09 0.96
N SER A 159 -5.40 -0.60 1.31
CA SER A 159 -4.84 -0.45 2.65
C SER A 159 -3.34 -0.24 2.59
N THR A 160 -2.85 0.57 3.52
CA THR A 160 -1.42 0.72 3.75
C THR A 160 -1.08 0.04 5.05
N LEU A 161 -0.20 -0.95 5.00
CA LEU A 161 0.45 -1.49 6.19
C LEU A 161 1.62 -0.58 6.56
N GLN A 162 1.66 -0.16 7.82
CA GLN A 162 2.72 0.64 8.42
C GLN A 162 3.25 -0.08 9.66
N TYR A 163 4.49 0.23 10.02
CA TYR A 163 5.15 -0.32 11.18
C TYR A 163 5.70 0.83 12.01
N ASP A 164 5.29 0.88 13.27
CA ASP A 164 5.80 1.82 14.24
C ASP A 164 7.01 1.22 14.96
N LYS A 165 8.20 1.72 14.65
CA LYS A 165 9.45 1.31 15.27
C LYS A 165 9.53 1.65 16.76
N ALA A 166 8.78 2.63 17.24
CA ALA A 166 8.83 3.07 18.63
C ALA A 166 8.04 2.12 19.54
N THR A 167 6.93 1.58 19.05
CA THR A 167 6.09 0.63 19.79
C THR A 167 6.26 -0.82 19.36
N ASP A 168 7.00 -1.08 18.27
CA ASP A 168 7.16 -2.39 17.65
C ASP A 168 5.82 -3.00 17.18
N GLU A 169 4.96 -2.16 16.60
CA GLU A 169 3.59 -2.52 16.26
C GLU A 169 3.27 -2.28 14.78
N PHE A 170 2.39 -3.13 14.23
CA PHE A 170 1.87 -2.96 12.88
C PHE A 170 0.51 -2.29 12.89
N TYR A 171 0.36 -1.29 12.04
CA TYR A 171 -0.90 -0.59 11.81
C TYR A 171 -1.34 -0.72 10.37
N PHE A 172 -2.60 -1.11 10.19
CA PHE A 172 -3.21 -1.27 8.89
C PHE A 172 -4.21 -0.17 8.64
N HIS A 173 -3.88 0.74 7.73
CA HIS A 173 -4.72 1.87 7.36
C HIS A 173 -5.76 1.42 6.34
N ILE A 174 -6.91 0.99 6.82
CA ILE A 174 -7.99 0.44 6.02
C ILE A 174 -8.76 1.60 5.40
N THR A 175 -8.78 1.69 4.07
CA THR A 175 -9.63 2.65 3.35
C THR A 175 -10.90 1.96 2.88
N THR A 176 -12.04 2.46 3.36
CA THR A 176 -13.36 1.99 2.98
C THR A 176 -14.14 3.05 2.20
N ARG A 177 -15.08 2.57 1.39
CA ARG A 177 -15.90 3.39 0.50
C ARG A 177 -17.36 2.98 0.61
N LYS A 178 -18.24 3.96 0.69
CA LYS A 178 -19.68 3.78 0.52
C LYS A 178 -20.14 4.67 -0.62
N ASP A 179 -20.91 4.10 -1.54
CA ASP A 179 -21.69 4.86 -2.50
C ASP A 179 -22.97 5.28 -1.76
N ASP A 180 -23.26 6.58 -1.65
CA ASP A 180 -24.60 6.99 -1.23
C ASP A 180 -25.55 6.59 -2.36
N ASP A 181 -26.47 5.67 -2.07
CA ASP A 181 -27.71 5.58 -2.82
C ASP A 181 -28.40 6.93 -2.67
N ASP A 182 -28.33 7.76 -3.71
CA ASP A 182 -29.15 8.97 -3.80
C ASP A 182 -30.61 8.47 -3.89
N GLU A 183 -31.34 8.53 -2.78
CA GLU A 183 -32.81 8.42 -2.74
C GLU A 183 -33.44 9.77 -3.08
#